data_AF-X1HGB6-F1
#
_entry.id   AF-X1HGB6-F1
#
_cell.length_a   1.000
_cell.length_b   1.000
_cell.length_c   1.000
_cell.angle_alpha   90.00
_cell.angle_beta   90.00
_cell.angle_gamma   90.00
#
_symmetry.space_group_name_H-M   'P 1'
#
loop_
_entity.id
_entity.type
_entity.pdbx_description
1 polymer ?
#
loop_
_entity_poly.entity_id
_entity_poly.type
_entity_poly.pdbx_seq_one_letter_code
_entity_poly.pdbx_strand_id
1 'polypeptide(L)' 'MAQTTTVEIPLGTIKAYGTLSGYIYLHLPQYLCKQFGISPSTSFSITYKDGRLILDQIKEDKDATQLGDSTTES' A
#
# COMPACT_ATOMS: atom_id res chain seq x y z
N MET A 1 2.77 46.65 -31.14
CA MET A 1 2.15 45.45 -30.56
C MET A 1 2.53 45.41 -29.09
N ALA A 2 1.57 45.57 -28.18
CA ALA A 2 1.85 45.61 -26.74
C ALA A 2 1.86 44.18 -26.20
N GLN A 3 2.98 43.77 -25.63
CA GLN A 3 3.16 42.44 -25.03
C GLN A 3 2.57 42.48 -23.62
N THR A 4 1.45 41.81 -23.42
CA THR A 4 0.82 41.70 -22.10
C THR A 4 1.57 40.65 -21.29
N THR A 5 2.33 41.06 -20.29
CA THR A 5 3.05 40.16 -19.38
C THR A 5 2.07 39.66 -18.32
N THR A 6 1.68 38.39 -18.40
CA THR A 6 0.89 37.74 -17.35
C THR A 6 1.79 37.50 -16.14
N VAL A 7 1.55 38.22 -15.04
CA VAL A 7 2.27 38.03 -13.78
C VAL A 7 1.58 36.90 -13.02
N GLU A 8 2.23 35.75 -12.91
CA GLU A 8 1.77 34.66 -12.05
C GLU A 8 1.99 35.04 -10.59
N ILE A 9 0.91 35.33 -9.86
CA ILE A 9 0.96 35.63 -8.43
C ILE A 9 0.75 34.31 -7.65
N PRO A 10 1.76 33.78 -6.96
CA PRO A 10 1.60 32.57 -6.16
C PRO A 10 0.70 32.88 -4.94
N LEU A 11 -0.49 32.28 -4.89
CA LEU A 11 -1.52 32.49 -3.86
C LEU A 11 -1.21 31.81 -2.50
N GLY A 12 0.06 31.49 -2.23
CA GLY A 12 0.49 30.76 -1.04
C GLY A 12 0.43 29.24 -1.20
N THR A 13 1.18 28.53 -0.34
CA THR A 13 1.31 27.07 -0.37
C THR A 13 0.16 26.42 0.39
N ILE A 14 -0.69 25.64 -0.28
CA ILE A 14 -1.66 24.78 0.40
C ILE A 14 -0.88 23.65 1.10
N LYS A 15 -0.81 23.69 2.43
CA LYS A 15 -0.32 22.58 3.24
C LYS A 15 -1.51 21.68 3.59
N ALA A 16 -1.39 20.38 3.32
CA ALA A 16 -2.38 19.41 3.78
C ALA A 16 -2.31 19.28 5.31
N TYR A 17 -3.37 19.68 6.00
CA TYR A 17 -3.50 19.55 7.45
C TYR A 17 -4.66 18.61 7.76
N GLY A 18 -4.38 17.31 7.86
CA GLY A 18 -5.38 16.34 8.26
C GLY A 18 -4.71 15.03 8.65
N THR A 19 -4.76 14.70 9.94
CA THR A 19 -4.39 13.38 10.43
C THR A 19 -5.69 12.60 10.64
N LEU A 20 -6.00 11.68 9.73
CA LEU A 20 -7.11 10.76 9.91
C LEU A 20 -6.64 9.67 10.90
N SER A 21 -7.29 9.57 12.05
CA SER A 21 -7.04 8.50 13.02
C SER A 21 -8.30 7.65 13.17
N GLY A 22 -8.14 6.33 13.15
CA GLY A 22 -9.24 5.38 13.23
C GLY A 22 -8.86 4.01 12.68
N TYR A 23 -9.54 2.98 13.16
CA TYR A 23 -9.44 1.62 12.62
C TYR A 23 -10.70 1.33 11.82
N ILE A 24 -10.53 0.78 10.62
CA ILE A 24 -11.63 0.26 9.80
C ILE A 24 -11.51 -1.26 9.81
N TYR A 25 -12.54 -1.94 10.30
CA TYR A 25 -12.62 -3.40 10.28
C TYR A 25 -13.44 -3.85 9.09
N LEU A 26 -12.85 -4.65 8.21
CA LEU A 26 -13.54 -5.29 7.10
C LEU A 26 -13.76 -6.77 7.42
N HIS A 27 -15.03 -7.19 7.50
CA HIS A 27 -15.37 -8.60 7.65
C HIS A 27 -15.39 -9.28 6.28
N LEU A 28 -14.49 -10.24 6.08
CA LEU A 28 -14.48 -11.11 4.91
C LEU A 28 -15.32 -12.38 5.17
N PRO A 29 -16.30 -12.70 4.31
CA PRO A 29 -17.03 -13.95 4.39
C PRO A 29 -16.11 -15.18 4.37
N GLN A 30 -16.43 -16.18 5.21
CA GLN A 30 -15.59 -17.37 5.40
C GLN A 30 -15.31 -18.14 4.09
N TYR A 31 -16.25 -18.16 3.14
CA TYR A 31 -16.06 -18.84 1.86
C TYR A 31 -14.99 -18.16 1.01
N LEU A 32 -14.89 -16.82 1.04
CA LEU A 32 -13.81 -16.08 0.38
C LEU A 32 -12.47 -16.37 1.04
N CYS A 33 -12.44 -16.42 2.38
CA CYS A 33 -11.22 -16.76 3.09
C CYS A 33 -10.68 -18.14 2.68
N LYS A 34 -11.56 -19.13 2.52
CA LYS A 34 -11.17 -20.46 2.03
C LYS A 34 -10.71 -20.45 0.58
N GLN A 35 -11.43 -19.76 -0.30
CA GLN A 35 -11.13 -19.70 -1.73
C GLN A 35 -9.76 -19.06 -2.02
N PHE A 36 -9.39 -18.05 -1.24
CA PHE A 36 -8.14 -17.30 -1.43
C PHE A 36 -7.05 -17.69 -0.42
N GLY A 37 -7.25 -18.74 0.40
CA GLY A 37 -6.26 -19.17 1.38
C GLY A 37 -5.91 -18.11 2.43
N ILE A 38 -6.87 -17.27 2.80
CA ILE A 38 -6.70 -16.17 3.76
C ILE A 38 -6.74 -16.74 5.17
N SER A 39 -5.68 -16.48 5.93
CA SER A 39 -5.54 -16.74 7.36
C SER A 39 -5.56 -15.43 8.16
N PRO A 40 -5.71 -15.48 9.49
CA PRO A 40 -5.56 -14.28 10.34
C PRO A 40 -4.21 -13.58 10.24
N SER A 41 -3.16 -14.28 9.76
CA SER A 41 -1.82 -13.72 9.55
C SER A 41 -1.59 -13.20 8.13
N THR A 42 -2.62 -13.24 7.27
CA THR A 42 -2.49 -12.80 5.88
C THR A 42 -2.40 -11.28 5.80
N SER A 43 -1.34 -10.80 5.18
CA SER A 43 -1.12 -9.38 4.91
C SER A 43 -1.72 -8.97 3.56
N PHE A 44 -2.32 -7.78 3.51
CA PHE A 44 -2.88 -7.21 2.28
C PHE A 44 -2.25 -5.86 1.98
N SER A 45 -2.00 -5.60 0.70
CA SER A 45 -1.81 -4.26 0.17
C SER A 45 -3.17 -3.64 -0.14
N ILE A 46 -3.36 -2.39 0.26
CA ILE A 46 -4.61 -1.65 0.04
C ILE A 46 -4.33 -0.52 -0.95
N THR A 47 -4.99 -0.56 -2.12
CA THR A 47 -4.87 0.47 -3.14
C THR A 47 -6.22 1.10 -3.44
N TYR A 48 -6.29 2.43 -3.56
CA TYR A 48 -7.49 3.12 -4.03
C TYR A 48 -7.36 3.45 -5.52
N LYS A 49 -8.26 2.90 -6.34
CA LYS A 49 -8.25 3.07 -7.80
C LYS A 49 -9.68 3.14 -8.32
N ASP A 50 -9.97 4.12 -9.17
CA ASP A 50 -11.26 4.30 -9.87
C ASP A 50 -12.48 4.28 -8.92
N GLY A 51 -12.36 4.90 -7.74
CA GLY A 51 -13.46 4.92 -6.76
C GLY A 51 -13.60 3.65 -5.92
N ARG A 52 -12.68 2.69 -6.05
CA ARG A 52 -12.74 1.39 -5.40
C ARG A 52 -11.50 1.12 -4.56
N LEU A 53 -11.68 0.40 -3.46
CA LEU A 53 -10.60 -0.17 -2.67
C LEU A 53 -10.27 -1.56 -3.22
N ILE A 54 -9.02 -1.77 -3.57
CA ILE A 54 -8.48 -3.05 -4.04
C ILE A 54 -7.61 -3.63 -2.93
N LEU A 55 -7.86 -4.89 -2.58
CA LEU A 55 -7.14 -5.65 -1.57
C LEU A 55 -6.34 -6.75 -2.28
N ASP A 56 -5.02 -6.59 -2.34
CA ASP A 56 -4.13 -7.58 -2.93
C ASP A 56 -3.37 -8.32 -1.84
N GLN A 57 -3.42 -9.66 -1.86
CA GLN A 57 -2.70 -10.48 -0.88
C GLN A 57 -1.19 -10.38 -1.10
N ILE A 58 -0.45 -9.99 -0.07
CA ILE A 58 1.01 -9.98 -0.10
C ILE A 58 1.47 -11.43 0.08
N LYS A 59 2.05 -12.01 -0.96
CA LYS A 59 2.70 -13.32 -0.87
C LYS A 59 4.01 -13.12 -0.13
N GLU A 60 4.12 -13.68 1.07
CA GLU A 60 5.43 -13.84 1.71
C GLU A 60 6.20 -14.91 0.93
N ASP A 61 7.17 -14.50 0.12
CA ASP A 61 8.16 -15.41 -0.44
C ASP A 61 8.95 -16.03 0.72
N LYS A 62 8.66 -17.29 1.03
CA LYS A 62 9.38 -18.10 2.03
C LYS A 62 10.75 -18.59 1.52
N ASP A 63 11.48 -17.78 0.76
CA ASP A 63 12.75 -18.22 0.11
C ASP A 63 13.91 -17.21 0.28
N ALA A 64 13.96 -16.47 1.39
CA ALA A 64 15.08 -15.55 1.67
C ALA A 64 15.79 -15.80 3.01
N THR A 65 15.69 -17.02 3.58
CA THR A 65 16.44 -17.35 4.81
C THR A 65 16.81 -18.82 4.92
N GLN A 66 17.46 -19.38 3.89
CA GLN A 66 18.35 -20.55 4.03
C GLN A 66 19.36 -20.55 2.88
N LEU A 67 20.54 -19.94 3.05
CA LEU A 67 21.80 -20.32 2.37
C LEU A 67 22.87 -19.28 2.76
N GLY A 68 23.49 -19.53 3.92
CA GLY A 68 24.52 -18.65 4.45
C GLY A 68 25.26 -19.25 5.64
N ASP A 69 25.51 -20.55 5.62
CA ASP A 69 26.65 -21.12 6.36
C ASP A 69 27.03 -22.49 5.74
N SER A 70 28.08 -22.48 4.93
CA SER A 70 28.83 -23.68 4.56
C SER A 70 30.29 -23.37 4.85
N THR A 71 30.63 -23.39 6.12
CA THR A 71 32.01 -23.60 6.57
C THR A 71 32.41 -25.02 6.15
N THR A 72 33.27 -25.14 5.14
CA THR A 72 33.97 -26.40 4.84
C THR A 72 35.45 -26.20 5.15
N GLU A 73 35.83 -26.50 6.40
CA GLU A 73 37.16 -26.96 6.74
C GLU A 73 37.28 -28.42 6.29
N SER A 74 38.24 -28.71 5.40
CA SER A 74 39.13 -29.89 5.38
C SER A 74 39.90 -29.94 4.07
#